data_AF-A7XUE0-F1
#
_entry.id   AF-A7XUE0-F1
#
_cell.length_a   1.000
_cell.length_b   1.000
_cell.length_c   1.000
_cell.angle_alpha   90.00
_cell.angle_beta   90.00
_cell.angle_gamma   90.00
#
_symmetry.space_group_name_H-M   'P 1'
#
loop_
_entity.id
_entity.type
_entity.pdbx_description
1 polymer ?
#
loop_
_entity_poly.entity_id
_entity_poly.type
_entity_poly.pdbx_seq_one_letter_code
_entity_poly.pdbx_strand_id
1 'polypeptide(L)'
;KSFIDKGALVPDEVTIGIVRERLSQEDCVRGFLLDGFPRTVAQASALEEIMKDLGKKIDYVLNINVDSGLLLKRLTGRRICKECGATYHLEFNPPAKADVCDKCGGELYQRSDDNEETVANRLDVNIKQTKPLLDFYEELGYLQSINGE
;
A
#
# COMPACT_ATOMS: atom_id res chain seq x y z
N LYS A 1 5.87 -11.47 15.55
CA LYS A 1 7.03 -10.65 15.09
C LYS A 1 8.16 -11.55 14.59
N SER A 2 8.00 -12.27 13.46
CA SER A 2 9.09 -13.17 12.97
C SER A 2 9.14 -13.43 11.46
N PHE A 3 8.40 -12.68 10.64
CA PHE A 3 8.49 -12.77 9.18
C PHE A 3 8.93 -11.43 8.57
N ILE A 4 8.28 -10.33 9.01
CA ILE A 4 8.59 -8.94 8.60
C ILE A 4 10.06 -8.56 8.88
N ASP A 5 10.56 -8.89 10.08
CA ASP A 5 11.95 -8.55 10.48
C ASP A 5 13.01 -9.32 9.69
N LYS A 6 12.63 -10.39 8.98
CA LYS A 6 13.52 -11.23 8.16
C LYS A 6 13.34 -10.98 6.65
N GLY A 7 12.52 -10.00 6.27
CA GLY A 7 12.17 -9.77 4.86
C GLY A 7 11.39 -10.93 4.21
N ALA A 8 10.88 -11.87 5.00
CA ALA A 8 10.04 -12.95 4.51
C ALA A 8 8.59 -12.47 4.40
N LEU A 9 7.95 -12.76 3.27
CA LEU A 9 6.52 -12.51 3.11
C LEU A 9 5.75 -13.29 4.17
N VAL A 10 4.85 -12.60 4.88
CA VAL A 10 3.89 -13.26 5.77
C VAL A 10 3.06 -14.20 4.89
N PRO A 11 2.93 -15.50 5.23
CA PRO A 11 2.13 -16.42 4.44
C PRO A 11 0.71 -15.90 4.21
N ASP A 12 0.17 -16.13 3.01
CA ASP A 12 -1.16 -15.65 2.62
C ASP A 12 -2.23 -16.09 3.63
N GLU A 13 -2.19 -17.34 4.10
CA GLU A 13 -3.13 -17.89 5.08
C GLU A 13 -3.18 -17.08 6.39
N VAL A 14 -2.02 -16.65 6.87
CA VAL A 14 -1.92 -15.85 8.11
C VAL A 14 -2.53 -14.47 7.87
N THR A 15 -2.22 -13.85 6.74
CA THR A 15 -2.73 -12.52 6.37
C THR A 15 -4.26 -12.56 6.19
N ILE A 16 -4.78 -13.57 5.48
CA ILE A 16 -6.21 -13.81 5.26
C ILE A 16 -6.93 -13.98 6.60
N GLY A 17 -6.37 -14.76 7.53
CA GLY A 17 -6.93 -14.96 8.87
C GLY A 17 -7.08 -13.66 9.65
N ILE A 18 -6.03 -12.82 9.66
CA ILE A 18 -6.03 -11.51 10.34
C ILE A 18 -7.10 -10.59 9.73
N VAL A 19 -7.23 -10.57 8.40
CA VAL A 19 -8.23 -9.74 7.70
C VAL A 19 -9.65 -10.21 8.03
N ARG A 20 -9.93 -11.52 8.02
CA ARG A 20 -11.23 -12.07 8.40
C ARG A 20 -11.63 -11.66 9.82
N GLU A 21 -10.73 -11.84 10.79
CA GLU A 21 -10.97 -11.44 12.18
C GLU A 21 -11.21 -9.94 12.31
N ARG A 22 -10.47 -9.12 11.55
CA ARG A 22 -10.65 -7.68 11.59
C ARG A 22 -12.00 -7.23 11.04
N LEU A 23 -12.44 -7.83 9.93
CA LEU A 23 -13.68 -7.47 9.22
C LEU A 23 -14.95 -7.97 9.91
N SER A 24 -14.85 -8.92 10.85
CA SER A 24 -15.98 -9.39 11.66
C SER A 24 -16.32 -8.47 12.83
N GLN A 25 -15.49 -7.47 13.14
CA GLN A 25 -15.75 -6.53 14.23
C GLN A 25 -16.89 -5.55 13.92
N GLU A 26 -17.56 -5.07 14.97
CA GLU A 26 -18.76 -4.22 14.86
C GLU A 26 -18.50 -2.90 14.15
N ASP A 27 -17.29 -2.33 14.29
CA ASP A 27 -16.94 -1.07 13.65
C ASP A 27 -16.82 -1.19 12.12
N CYS A 28 -16.60 -2.40 11.59
CA CYS A 28 -16.60 -2.70 10.16
C CYS A 28 -18.00 -2.98 9.59
N VAL A 29 -19.07 -2.86 10.37
CA VAL A 29 -20.46 -3.03 9.88
C VAL A 29 -20.84 -1.89 8.93
N ARG A 30 -20.44 -0.65 9.24
CA ARG A 30 -20.78 0.52 8.41
C ARG A 30 -19.95 0.64 7.13
N GLY A 31 -18.83 -0.08 7.06
CA GLY A 31 -17.89 -0.02 5.95
C GLY A 31 -16.46 -0.24 6.41
N PHE A 32 -15.56 -0.36 5.46
CA PHE A 32 -14.14 -0.54 5.68
C PHE A 32 -13.35 -0.02 4.49
N LEU A 33 -12.06 0.25 4.70
CA LEU A 33 -11.10 0.52 3.65
C LEU A 33 -9.92 -0.43 3.88
N LEU A 34 -9.67 -1.31 2.92
CA LEU A 34 -8.51 -2.17 2.94
C LEU A 34 -7.37 -1.46 2.22
N ASP A 35 -6.29 -1.20 2.94
CA ASP A 35 -5.08 -0.58 2.40
C ASP A 35 -3.96 -1.64 2.34
N GLY A 36 -3.48 -1.91 1.13
CA GLY A 36 -2.40 -2.85 0.88
C GLY A 36 -2.78 -4.34 1.00
N PHE A 37 -4.07 -4.68 1.01
CA PHE A 37 -4.60 -6.03 0.87
C PHE A 37 -5.85 -6.00 -0.02
N PRO A 38 -6.01 -6.94 -0.97
CA PRO A 38 -5.11 -8.05 -1.29
C PRO A 38 -3.90 -7.64 -2.16
N ARG A 39 -2.87 -8.49 -2.20
CA ARG A 39 -1.65 -8.36 -3.03
C ARG A 39 -1.41 -9.53 -3.99
N THR A 40 -2.20 -10.60 -3.88
CA THR A 40 -2.17 -11.76 -4.77
C THR A 40 -3.59 -12.15 -5.16
N VAL A 41 -3.76 -12.79 -6.31
CA VAL A 41 -5.08 -13.31 -6.75
C VAL A 41 -5.65 -14.29 -5.72
N ALA A 42 -4.81 -15.11 -5.08
CA ALA A 42 -5.23 -16.01 -4.02
C ALA A 42 -5.84 -15.25 -2.82
N GLN A 43 -5.23 -14.13 -2.41
CA GLN A 43 -5.80 -13.27 -1.37
C GLN A 43 -7.11 -12.60 -1.82
N ALA A 44 -7.21 -12.18 -3.08
CA ALA A 44 -8.43 -11.59 -3.63
C ALA A 44 -9.59 -12.60 -3.64
N SER A 45 -9.36 -13.81 -4.12
CA SER A 45 -10.35 -14.89 -4.08
C SER A 45 -10.76 -15.23 -2.64
N ALA A 46 -9.82 -15.27 -1.70
CA ALA A 46 -10.14 -15.49 -0.29
C ALA A 46 -10.96 -14.33 0.32
N LEU A 47 -10.70 -13.09 -0.10
CA LEU A 47 -11.47 -11.93 0.33
C LEU A 47 -12.93 -12.01 -0.14
N GLU A 48 -13.19 -12.44 -1.37
CA GLU A 48 -14.55 -12.66 -1.89
C GLU A 48 -15.33 -13.68 -1.03
N GLU A 49 -14.68 -14.80 -0.65
CA GLU A 49 -15.30 -15.78 0.24
C GLU A 49 -15.57 -15.20 1.64
N ILE A 50 -14.64 -14.41 2.21
CA ILE A 50 -14.87 -13.71 3.48
C ILE A 50 -16.06 -12.76 3.38
N MET A 51 -16.18 -12.00 2.28
CA MET A 51 -17.30 -11.08 2.07
C MET A 51 -18.62 -11.84 2.06
N LYS A 52 -18.68 -12.95 1.33
CA LYS A 52 -19.85 -13.82 1.26
C LYS A 52 -20.22 -14.41 2.63
N ASP A 53 -19.25 -14.94 3.37
CA ASP A 53 -19.43 -15.50 4.72
C ASP A 53 -20.00 -14.47 5.70
N LEU A 54 -19.53 -13.23 5.60
CA LEU A 54 -19.92 -12.12 6.47
C LEU A 54 -21.16 -11.36 5.98
N GLY A 55 -21.75 -11.74 4.84
CA GLY A 55 -22.86 -11.01 4.22
C GLY A 55 -22.50 -9.57 3.82
N LYS A 56 -21.22 -9.33 3.48
CA LYS A 56 -20.67 -8.06 3.02
C LYS A 56 -20.37 -8.13 1.52
N LYS A 57 -20.02 -7.00 0.93
CA LYS A 57 -19.60 -6.90 -0.47
C LYS A 57 -18.47 -5.88 -0.61
N ILE A 58 -17.66 -6.03 -1.65
CA ILE A 58 -16.75 -4.98 -2.10
C ILE A 58 -17.55 -4.06 -3.03
N ASP A 59 -17.57 -2.76 -2.72
CA ASP A 59 -18.22 -1.78 -3.58
C ASP A 59 -17.30 -1.34 -4.73
N TYR A 60 -16.05 -1.03 -4.42
CA TYR A 60 -15.05 -0.59 -5.38
C TYR A 60 -13.65 -1.05 -5.01
N VAL A 61 -12.83 -1.30 -6.03
CA VAL A 61 -11.38 -1.44 -5.92
C VAL A 61 -10.75 -0.25 -6.62
N LEU A 62 -10.11 0.63 -5.85
CA LEU A 62 -9.53 1.85 -6.38
C LEU A 62 -8.09 1.60 -6.84
N ASN A 63 -7.86 1.65 -8.14
CA ASN A 63 -6.53 1.61 -8.73
C ASN A 63 -6.03 3.04 -8.95
N ILE A 64 -5.05 3.46 -8.15
CA ILE A 64 -4.42 4.78 -8.27
C ILE A 64 -3.31 4.66 -9.32
N ASN A 65 -3.63 5.04 -10.56
CA ASN A 65 -2.70 4.96 -11.68
C ASN A 65 -1.80 6.19 -11.71
N VAL A 66 -0.49 5.97 -11.74
CA VAL A 66 0.53 7.02 -11.76
C VAL A 66 1.65 6.58 -12.69
N ASP A 67 2.15 7.49 -13.53
CA ASP A 67 3.33 7.20 -14.34
C ASP A 67 4.52 6.71 -13.49
N SER A 68 5.17 5.65 -13.98
CA SER A 68 6.30 5.01 -13.31
C SER A 68 7.50 5.96 -13.11
N GLY A 69 7.73 6.88 -14.05
CA GLY A 69 8.76 7.91 -13.92
C GLY A 69 8.41 8.93 -12.83
N LEU A 70 7.13 9.29 -12.68
CA LEU A 70 6.68 10.13 -11.57
C LEU A 70 6.76 9.40 -10.22
N LEU A 71 6.42 8.11 -10.17
CA LEU A 71 6.58 7.29 -8.96
C LEU A 71 8.04 7.19 -8.51
N LEU A 72 8.97 7.01 -9.46
CA LEU A 72 10.41 7.00 -9.18
C LEU A 72 10.84 8.32 -8.52
N LYS A 73 10.43 9.46 -9.08
CA LYS A 73 10.71 10.79 -8.49
C LYS A 73 10.11 10.93 -7.09
N ARG A 74 8.84 10.55 -6.92
CA ARG A 74 8.13 10.61 -5.62
C ARG A 74 8.81 9.78 -4.53
N LEU A 75 9.32 8.60 -4.87
CA LEU A 75 9.96 7.70 -3.91
C LEU A 75 11.39 8.15 -3.57
N THR A 76 12.18 8.53 -4.57
CA THR A 76 13.56 8.99 -4.38
C THR A 76 13.65 10.35 -3.65
N GLY A 77 12.66 11.23 -3.85
CA GLY A 77 12.58 12.51 -3.14
C GLY A 77 11.98 12.44 -1.73
N ARG A 78 11.50 11.27 -1.29
CA ARG A 78 10.85 11.12 0.02
C ARG A 78 11.83 11.29 1.17
N ARG A 79 11.39 12.00 2.21
CA ARG A 79 12.10 12.18 3.48
C ARG A 79 11.16 11.85 4.63
N ILE A 80 11.66 11.15 5.65
CA ILE A 80 10.87 10.73 6.80
C ILE A 80 11.55 11.24 8.06
N CYS A 81 10.79 11.75 9.02
CA CYS A 81 11.32 12.11 10.32
C CYS A 81 11.61 10.85 11.15
N LYS A 82 12.83 10.74 11.70
CA LYS A 82 13.24 9.63 12.58
C LYS A 82 12.40 9.54 13.85
N GLU A 83 11.92 10.68 14.35
CA GLU A 83 11.24 10.78 15.64
C GLU A 83 9.72 10.55 15.54
N CYS A 84 9.06 11.24 14.60
CA CYS A 84 7.59 11.25 14.53
C CYS A 84 7.01 10.57 13.29
N GLY A 85 7.84 10.07 12.38
CA GLY A 85 7.39 9.41 11.15
C GLY A 85 6.71 10.34 10.14
N ALA A 86 6.75 11.66 10.35
CA ALA A 86 6.22 12.63 9.39
C ALA A 86 6.96 12.51 8.05
N THR A 87 6.19 12.48 6.96
CA THR A 87 6.71 12.32 5.60
C THR A 87 6.73 13.66 4.86
N TYR A 88 7.85 13.94 4.22
CA TYR A 88 8.13 15.10 3.39
C TYR A 88 8.62 14.63 2.01
N HIS A 89 8.68 15.57 1.07
CA HIS A 89 9.26 15.34 -0.24
C HIS A 89 10.03 16.57 -0.70
N LEU A 90 11.26 16.41 -1.19
CA LEU A 90 12.13 17.54 -1.54
C LEU A 90 11.51 18.56 -2.51
N GLU A 91 10.70 18.10 -3.47
CA GLU A 91 9.99 18.97 -4.43
C GLU A 91 8.51 19.20 -4.08
N PHE A 92 7.71 18.14 -3.91
CA PHE A 92 6.25 18.24 -3.76
C PHE A 92 5.76 18.67 -2.37
N ASN A 93 6.57 18.50 -1.32
CA ASN A 93 6.22 18.86 0.05
C ASN A 93 7.48 19.09 0.89
N PRO A 94 8.28 20.12 0.57
CA PRO A 94 9.58 20.34 1.20
C PRO A 94 9.40 20.76 2.66
N PRO A 95 10.32 20.35 3.56
CA PRO A 95 10.34 20.91 4.90
C PRO A 95 10.71 22.40 4.86
N ALA A 96 10.30 23.17 5.87
CA ALA A 96 10.65 24.59 5.97
C ALA A 96 12.16 24.81 6.14
N LYS A 97 12.87 23.85 6.74
CA LYS A 97 14.33 23.81 6.83
C LYS A 97 14.85 22.47 6.34
N ALA A 98 15.93 22.50 5.55
CA ALA A 98 16.58 21.29 5.06
C ALA A 98 16.91 20.33 6.22
N ASP A 99 16.58 19.06 6.03
CA ASP A 99 16.82 17.95 6.96
C ASP A 99 16.18 18.08 8.36
N VAL A 100 15.25 19.02 8.56
CA VAL A 100 14.57 19.26 9.84
C VAL A 100 13.05 19.11 9.69
N CYS A 101 12.45 18.29 10.55
CA CYS A 101 11.01 18.10 10.58
C CYS A 101 10.28 19.34 11.12
N ASP A 102 9.33 19.88 10.37
CA ASP A 102 8.51 21.02 10.79
C ASP A 102 7.59 20.72 11.99
N LYS A 103 7.25 19.44 12.22
CA LYS A 103 6.34 19.04 13.30
C LYS A 103 7.02 18.93 14.67
N CYS A 104 8.23 18.37 14.72
CA CYS A 104 8.91 18.07 15.99
C CYS A 104 10.38 18.53 16.05
N GLY A 105 10.93 19.10 14.97
CA GLY A 105 12.33 19.48 14.88
C GLY A 105 13.32 18.31 14.70
N GLY A 106 12.82 17.07 14.61
CA GLY A 106 13.65 15.88 14.44
C GLY A 106 14.32 15.79 13.06
N GLU A 107 15.37 14.98 12.96
CA GLU A 107 16.12 14.76 11.73
C GLU A 107 15.27 14.05 10.67
N LEU A 108 15.32 14.56 9.44
CA LEU A 108 14.76 13.90 8.28
C LEU A 108 15.82 13.01 7.60
N TYR A 109 15.42 11.81 7.20
CA TYR A 109 16.28 10.89 6.47
C TYR A 109 15.55 10.29 5.27
N GLN A 110 16.32 9.82 4.30
CA GLN A 110 15.82 8.97 3.22
C GLN A 110 15.93 7.51 3.65
N ARG A 111 14.90 6.71 3.40
CA ARG A 111 14.97 5.28 3.68
C ARG A 111 16.02 4.63 2.79
N SER A 112 16.69 3.59 3.30
CA SER A 112 17.71 2.86 2.54
C SER A 112 17.19 2.25 1.24
N ASP A 113 15.90 1.88 1.20
CA ASP A 113 15.22 1.27 0.06
C ASP A 113 14.58 2.27 -0.93
N ASP A 114 14.78 3.57 -0.71
CA ASP A 114 14.31 4.66 -1.58
C ASP A 114 15.40 5.15 -2.58
N ASN A 115 16.44 4.35 -2.83
CA ASN A 115 17.41 4.61 -3.90
C ASN A 115 16.86 4.19 -5.28
N GLU A 116 17.35 4.82 -6.35
CA GLU A 116 16.80 4.67 -7.71
C GLU A 116 16.73 3.21 -8.17
N GLU A 117 17.82 2.45 -8.02
CA GLU A 117 17.89 1.05 -8.42
C GLU A 117 16.87 0.18 -7.66
N THR A 118 16.81 0.33 -6.34
CA THR A 118 15.89 -0.43 -5.48
C THR A 118 14.44 -0.06 -5.77
N VAL A 119 14.15 1.22 -5.98
CA VAL A 119 12.82 1.71 -6.32
C VAL A 119 12.38 1.18 -7.68
N ALA A 120 13.23 1.27 -8.71
CA ALA A 120 12.91 0.78 -10.05
C ALA A 120 12.58 -0.71 -10.04
N ASN A 121 13.38 -1.53 -9.35
CA ASN A 121 13.12 -2.96 -9.21
C ASN A 121 11.80 -3.22 -8.48
N ARG A 122 11.51 -2.49 -7.39
CA ARG A 122 10.25 -2.63 -6.65
C ARG A 122 9.02 -2.26 -7.49
N LEU A 123 9.12 -1.20 -8.29
CA LEU A 123 8.04 -0.79 -9.19
C LEU A 123 7.78 -1.87 -10.25
N ASP A 124 8.82 -2.40 -10.89
CA ASP A 124 8.68 -3.45 -11.91
C ASP A 124 8.04 -4.73 -11.33
N VAL A 125 8.52 -5.20 -10.16
CA VAL A 125 7.92 -6.36 -9.49
C VAL A 125 6.48 -6.09 -9.09
N ASN A 126 6.19 -4.91 -8.53
CA ASN A 126 4.84 -4.57 -8.10
C ASN A 126 3.87 -4.48 -9.30
N ILE A 127 4.26 -3.88 -10.42
CA ILE A 127 3.44 -3.81 -11.63
C ILE A 127 3.12 -5.21 -12.15
N LYS A 128 4.13 -6.09 -12.22
CA LYS A 128 3.96 -7.49 -12.66
C LYS A 128 3.02 -8.29 -11.76
N GLN A 129 3.10 -8.09 -10.45
CA GLN A 129 2.26 -8.80 -9.48
C GLN A 129 0.85 -8.21 -9.37
N THR A 130 0.70 -6.90 -9.58
CA THR A 130 -0.59 -6.21 -9.47
C THR A 130 -1.43 -6.39 -10.72
N LYS A 131 -0.82 -6.59 -11.90
CA LYS A 131 -1.57 -6.79 -13.15
C LYS A 131 -2.62 -7.92 -13.06
N PRO A 132 -2.29 -9.15 -12.62
CA PRO A 132 -3.29 -10.21 -12.44
C PRO A 132 -4.42 -9.85 -11.46
N LEU A 133 -4.15 -9.00 -10.47
CA LEU A 133 -5.16 -8.51 -9.53
C LEU A 133 -6.10 -7.49 -10.16
N LEU A 134 -5.57 -6.59 -11.00
CA LEU A 134 -6.37 -5.63 -11.73
C LEU A 134 -7.30 -6.37 -12.70
N ASP A 135 -6.77 -7.32 -13.46
CA ASP A 135 -7.55 -8.14 -14.39
C ASP A 135 -8.69 -8.88 -13.64
N PHE A 136 -8.38 -9.48 -12.47
CA PHE A 136 -9.37 -10.15 -11.62
C PHE A 136 -10.52 -9.21 -11.18
N TYR A 137 -10.21 -8.00 -10.73
CA TYR A 137 -11.24 -7.06 -10.28
C TYR A 137 -11.95 -6.31 -11.41
N GLU A 138 -11.33 -6.21 -12.58
CA GLU A 138 -11.96 -5.73 -13.80
C GLU A 138 -13.03 -6.71 -14.27
N GLU A 139 -12.74 -8.02 -14.28
CA GLU A 139 -13.71 -9.07 -14.61
C GLU A 139 -14.93 -9.08 -13.67
N LEU A 140 -14.72 -8.80 -12.38
CA LEU A 140 -15.80 -8.68 -11.39
C LEU A 140 -16.56 -7.34 -11.46
N GLY A 141 -16.03 -6.35 -12.19
CA GLY A 141 -16.65 -5.04 -12.35
C GLY A 141 -16.47 -4.09 -11.15
N TYR A 142 -15.56 -4.40 -10.22
CA TYR A 142 -15.30 -3.57 -9.03
C TYR A 142 -14.23 -2.51 -9.28
N LEU A 143 -13.37 -2.73 -10.28
CA LEU A 143 -12.21 -1.89 -10.53
C LEU A 143 -12.60 -0.49 -10.99
N GLN A 144 -12.08 0.53 -10.31
CA GLN A 144 -12.16 1.92 -10.69
C GLN A 144 -10.75 2.51 -10.73
N SER A 145 -10.30 2.91 -11.91
CA SER A 145 -9.00 3.55 -12.06
C SER A 145 -9.11 5.05 -11.90
N ILE A 146 -8.26 5.63 -11.07
CA ILE A 146 -8.20 7.07 -10.77
C ILE A 146 -6.80 7.57 -11.14
N ASN A 147 -6.72 8.76 -11.72
CA ASN A 147 -5.45 9.44 -11.96
C ASN A 147 -4.85 9.90 -10.62
N GLY A 148 -3.66 9.42 -10.28
CA GLY A 148 -2.93 9.79 -9.06
C GLY A 148 -1.82 10.81 -9.28
N GLU A 149 -1.72 11.40 -10.46
CA GLU A 149 -0.77 12.47 -10.78
C GLU A 149 -1.17 13.82 -10.17
#